data_AF-A0AAW2L6C7-F1
#
_entry.id   AF-A0AAW2L6C7-F1
#
_cell.length_a   1.000
_cell.length_b   1.000
_cell.length_c   1.000
_cell.angle_alpha   90.00
_cell.angle_beta   90.00
_cell.angle_gamma   90.00
#
_symmetry.space_group_name_H-M   'P 1'
#
loop_
_entity.id
_entity.type
_entity.pdbx_description
1 polymer ?
#
loop_
_entity_poly.entity_id
_entity_poly.type
_entity_poly.pdbx_seq_one_letter_code
_entity_poly.pdbx_strand_id
1 'polypeptide(L)'
;MKVGDGAGGGGISLAGTAWDKKALEIAEEVIISFDGELGIYAFKTLLNAAIQEFELFTPTLFHRSGSPSMTDIEAFSTTYRARLNEAETTGSVPENICLEVSSPGVERVVRIPQDLERFKDRKLVRKICD
;
A
#
# COMPACT_ATOMS: atom_id res chain seq x y z
N MET A 1 -10.00 7.63 -8.41
CA MET A 1 -8.61 7.55 -7.94
C MET A 1 -7.69 8.01 -9.07
N LYS A 2 -6.68 8.85 -8.79
CA LYS A 2 -5.61 9.12 -9.76
C LYS A 2 -4.82 7.82 -9.95
N VAL A 3 -4.50 7.46 -11.19
CA VAL A 3 -3.55 6.38 -11.49
C VAL A 3 -2.19 6.85 -10.99
N GLY A 4 -1.72 6.23 -9.91
CA GLY A 4 -0.36 6.38 -9.44
C GLY A 4 0.49 5.21 -9.95
N ASP A 5 1.80 5.30 -9.81
CA ASP A 5 2.74 4.30 -10.32
C ASP A 5 2.81 3.02 -9.47
N GLY A 6 2.14 2.99 -8.32
CA GLY A 6 2.20 1.88 -7.38
C GLY A 6 3.53 1.81 -6.59
N ALA A 7 4.31 2.89 -6.56
CA ALA A 7 5.54 3.04 -5.78
C ALA A 7 5.64 4.47 -5.21
N GLY A 8 6.72 5.21 -5.46
CA GLY A 8 6.95 6.57 -4.94
C GLY A 8 5.95 7.65 -5.41
N GLY A 9 5.12 7.39 -6.42
CA GLY A 9 3.96 8.19 -6.79
C GLY A 9 2.66 7.82 -6.05
N GLY A 10 2.68 6.74 -5.27
CA GLY A 10 1.53 6.14 -4.60
C GLY A 10 0.57 5.45 -5.58
N GLY A 11 -0.58 5.02 -5.09
CA GLY A 11 -1.69 4.55 -5.92
C GLY A 11 -1.63 3.07 -6.30
N ILE A 12 -2.44 2.69 -7.29
CA ILE A 12 -2.67 1.28 -7.65
C ILE A 12 -2.16 1.06 -9.08
N SER A 13 -1.23 0.10 -9.24
CA SER A 13 -0.69 -0.34 -10.51
C SER A 13 -0.92 -1.85 -10.70
N LEU A 14 -1.95 -2.20 -11.48
CA LEU A 14 -2.30 -3.60 -11.77
C LEU A 14 -1.60 -4.08 -13.05
N ALA A 15 -1.05 -5.29 -13.02
CA ALA A 15 -0.40 -5.93 -14.16
C ALA A 15 -1.37 -6.32 -15.31
N GLY A 16 -2.68 -6.28 -15.08
CA GLY A 16 -3.71 -6.69 -16.03
C GLY A 16 -4.04 -8.19 -15.97
N THR A 17 -3.69 -8.86 -14.88
CA THR A 17 -4.03 -10.27 -14.66
C THR A 17 -5.48 -10.44 -14.23
N ALA A 18 -6.02 -11.66 -14.38
CA ALA A 18 -7.37 -11.99 -13.92
C ALA A 18 -7.55 -11.89 -12.40
N TRP A 19 -6.46 -11.98 -11.62
CA TRP A 19 -6.49 -12.04 -10.16
C TRP A 19 -6.18 -10.70 -9.47
N ASP A 20 -5.57 -9.75 -10.20
CA ASP A 20 -5.11 -8.46 -9.66
C ASP A 20 -6.17 -7.73 -8.83
N LYS A 21 -7.39 -7.66 -9.36
CA LYS A 21 -8.52 -6.98 -8.71
C LYS A 21 -8.95 -7.71 -7.45
N LYS A 22 -8.89 -9.04 -7.44
CA LYS A 22 -9.25 -9.84 -6.28
C LYS A 22 -8.23 -9.67 -5.15
N ALA A 23 -6.94 -9.66 -5.50
CA ALA A 23 -5.88 -9.39 -4.55
C ALA A 23 -5.97 -7.97 -3.96
N LEU A 24 -6.33 -6.97 -4.77
CA LEU A 24 -6.60 -5.62 -4.28
C LEU A 24 -7.80 -5.56 -3.32
N GLU A 25 -8.92 -6.19 -3.68
CA GLU A 25 -10.11 -6.26 -2.83
C GLU A 25 -9.78 -6.89 -1.46
N ILE A 26 -9.04 -8.00 -1.44
CA ILE A 26 -8.61 -8.64 -0.20
C ILE A 26 -7.75 -7.69 0.64
N ALA A 27 -6.87 -6.92 0.01
CA ALA A 27 -6.03 -5.97 0.73
C ALA A 27 -6.83 -4.82 1.34
N GLU A 28 -7.83 -4.32 0.62
CA GLU A 28 -8.75 -3.30 1.12
C GLU A 28 -9.54 -3.85 2.33
N GLU A 29 -10.04 -5.08 2.27
CA GLU A 29 -10.71 -5.75 3.39
C GLU A 29 -9.79 -5.88 4.62
N VAL A 30 -8.54 -6.29 4.42
CA VAL A 30 -7.58 -6.44 5.51
C VAL A 30 -7.26 -5.08 6.12
N ILE A 31 -7.05 -4.03 5.32
CA ILE A 31 -6.83 -2.68 5.85
C ILE A 31 -8.02 -2.16 6.66
N ILE A 32 -9.25 -2.47 6.24
CA ILE A 32 -10.44 -2.10 7.02
C ILE A 32 -10.40 -2.73 8.42
N SER A 33 -9.85 -3.93 8.58
CA SER A 33 -9.71 -4.58 9.90
C SER A 33 -8.71 -3.91 10.85
N PHE A 34 -7.90 -2.95 10.39
CA PHE A 34 -7.01 -2.14 11.23
C PHE A 34 -7.65 -0.83 11.69
N ASP A 35 -8.98 -0.66 11.56
CA ASP A 35 -9.75 0.48 12.09
C ASP A 35 -9.19 1.87 11.74
N GLY A 36 -8.58 1.97 10.55
CA GLY A 36 -7.96 3.20 10.07
C GLY A 36 -6.62 3.55 10.72
N GLU A 37 -5.98 2.64 11.47
CA GLU A 37 -4.60 2.79 11.94
C GLU A 37 -3.57 2.62 10.81
N LEU A 38 -3.95 1.87 9.77
CA LEU A 38 -3.17 1.64 8.56
C LEU A 38 -3.98 2.02 7.31
N GLY A 39 -3.25 2.34 6.25
CA GLY A 39 -3.80 2.57 4.92
C GLY A 39 -2.86 2.12 3.82
N ILE A 40 -3.41 1.89 2.63
CA ILE A 40 -2.63 1.56 1.43
C ILE A 40 -2.09 2.85 0.82
N TYR A 41 -0.77 3.01 0.81
CA TYR A 41 -0.13 4.11 0.09
C TYR A 41 0.03 3.74 -1.38
N ALA A 42 0.55 2.53 -1.62
CA ALA A 42 0.72 1.97 -2.94
C ALA A 42 0.42 0.47 -2.98
N PHE A 43 -0.11 0.02 -4.12
CA PHE A 43 -0.40 -1.37 -4.42
C PHE A 43 0.07 -1.68 -5.83
N LYS A 44 0.82 -2.76 -5.99
CA LYS A 44 1.29 -3.16 -7.31
C LYS A 44 1.33 -4.67 -7.47
N THR A 45 0.87 -5.15 -8.62
CA THR A 45 1.06 -6.53 -9.06
C THR A 45 2.00 -6.58 -10.26
N LEU A 46 2.77 -7.66 -10.35
CA LEU A 46 3.74 -7.89 -11.42
C LEU A 46 3.42 -9.19 -12.17
N LEU A 47 3.70 -9.18 -13.48
CA LEU A 47 3.48 -10.34 -14.36
C LEU A 47 4.43 -11.52 -14.05
N ASN A 48 5.56 -11.26 -13.38
CA ASN A 48 6.62 -12.25 -13.19
C ASN A 48 6.45 -12.92 -11.82
N ALA A 49 6.29 -14.25 -11.80
CA ALA A 49 6.27 -15.08 -10.58
C ALA A 49 5.25 -14.67 -9.50
N ALA A 50 4.12 -14.06 -9.91
CA ALA A 50 3.05 -13.62 -9.01
C ALA A 50 3.57 -12.76 -7.84
N ILE A 51 4.45 -11.81 -8.13
CA ILE A 51 4.96 -10.86 -7.13
C ILE A 51 3.93 -9.74 -6.90
N GLN A 52 3.69 -9.46 -5.63
CA GLN A 52 2.83 -8.39 -5.17
C GLN A 52 3.59 -7.49 -4.20
N GLU A 53 3.58 -6.19 -4.48
CA GLU A 53 4.26 -5.15 -3.70
C GLU A 53 3.22 -4.24 -3.03
N PHE A 54 3.40 -4.02 -1.72
CA PHE A 54 2.60 -3.12 -0.91
C PHE A 54 3.46 -2.07 -0.23
N GLU A 55 3.00 -0.83 -0.31
CA GLU A 55 3.47 0.22 0.58
C GLU A 55 2.33 0.64 1.51
N LEU A 56 2.54 0.47 2.82
CA LEU A 56 1.59 0.85 3.87
C LEU A 56 1.95 2.20 4.48
N PHE A 57 0.94 3.01 4.80
CA PHE A 57 1.14 4.24 5.56
C PHE A 57 0.24 4.30 6.79
N THR A 58 0.70 5.02 7.81
CA THR A 58 -0.16 5.38 8.95
C THR A 58 -0.84 6.70 8.63
N PRO A 59 -2.18 6.81 8.71
CA PRO A 59 -2.89 8.08 8.55
C PRO A 59 -2.86 8.92 9.84
N THR A 60 -2.53 8.32 10.99
CA THR A 60 -2.44 9.03 12.28
C THR A 60 -1.33 10.09 12.31
N LEU A 61 -1.68 11.33 12.68
CA LEU A 61 -0.72 12.44 12.76
C LEU A 61 0.28 12.30 13.92
N PHE A 62 0.07 11.36 14.86
CA PHE A 62 1.02 11.07 15.93
C PHE A 62 2.37 10.58 15.40
N HIS A 63 2.37 9.85 14.28
CA HIS A 63 3.59 9.42 13.61
C HIS A 63 4.01 10.49 12.58
N ARG A 64 4.97 11.34 12.95
CA ARG A 64 5.44 12.46 12.10
C ARG A 64 5.97 12.03 10.73
N SER A 65 6.45 10.79 10.60
CA SER A 65 6.86 10.23 9.31
C SER A 65 5.70 9.60 8.53
N GLY A 66 4.58 9.25 9.16
CA GLY A 66 3.54 8.47 8.48
C GLY A 66 3.93 7.05 8.09
N SER A 67 5.10 6.58 8.54
CA SER A 67 5.55 5.21 8.35
C SER A 67 4.87 4.30 9.39
N PRO A 68 4.41 3.11 9.02
CA PRO A 68 4.02 2.07 9.97
C PRO A 68 5.22 1.57 10.78
N SER A 69 4.94 0.97 11.93
CA SER A 69 5.95 0.24 12.70
C SER A 69 6.25 -1.13 12.06
N MET A 70 7.34 -1.77 12.47
CA MET A 70 7.65 -3.14 12.04
C MET A 70 6.54 -4.11 12.45
N THR A 71 5.98 -3.95 13.65
CA THR A 71 4.87 -4.75 14.16
C THR A 71 3.62 -4.58 13.31
N ASP A 72 3.31 -3.37 12.85
CA ASP A 72 2.18 -3.11 11.95
C ASP A 72 2.38 -3.80 10.59
N ILE A 73 3.60 -3.71 10.04
CA ILE A 73 3.96 -4.38 8.77
C ILE A 73 3.81 -5.89 8.91
N GLU A 74 4.31 -6.49 9.99
CA GLU A 74 4.21 -7.93 10.26
C GLU A 74 2.76 -8.38 10.45
N ALA A 75 1.96 -7.62 11.21
CA ALA A 75 0.55 -7.90 11.44
C ALA A 75 -0.26 -7.86 10.14
N PHE A 76 -0.06 -6.83 9.32
CA PHE A 76 -0.69 -6.74 8.01
C PHE A 76 -0.24 -7.88 7.10
N SER A 77 1.06 -8.11 6.97
CA SER A 77 1.62 -9.13 6.09
C SER A 77 1.08 -10.52 6.42
N THR A 78 1.00 -10.85 7.71
CA THR A 78 0.47 -12.13 8.18
C THR A 78 -1.01 -12.29 7.88
N THR A 79 -1.81 -11.27 8.17
CA THR A 79 -3.26 -11.29 7.94
C THR A 79 -3.59 -11.37 6.45
N TYR A 80 -2.93 -10.54 5.65
CA TYR A 80 -3.12 -10.51 4.21
C TYR A 80 -2.68 -11.81 3.53
N ARG A 81 -1.55 -12.39 3.97
CA ARG A 81 -1.12 -13.72 3.51
C ARG A 81 -2.17 -14.79 3.82
N ALA A 82 -2.75 -14.80 5.02
CA ALA A 82 -3.78 -15.78 5.39
C ALA A 82 -5.00 -15.68 4.46
N ARG A 83 -5.45 -14.46 4.15
CA ARG A 83 -6.58 -14.22 3.24
C ARG A 83 -6.27 -14.57 1.79
N LEU A 84 -5.02 -14.37 1.34
CA LEU A 84 -4.56 -14.88 0.05
C LEU A 84 -4.63 -16.40 -0.01
N ASN A 85 -4.13 -17.11 1.02
CA ASN A 85 -4.17 -18.58 1.06
C ASN A 85 -5.61 -19.14 1.00
N GLU A 86 -6.57 -18.46 1.65
CA GLU A 86 -8.00 -18.80 1.53
C GLU A 86 -8.49 -18.64 0.07
N ALA A 87 -8.13 -17.53 -0.58
CA ALA A 87 -8.49 -17.27 -1.97
C ALA A 87 -7.79 -18.23 -2.95
N GLU A 88 -6.55 -18.65 -2.68
CA GLU A 88 -5.81 -19.68 -3.43
C GLU A 88 -6.59 -21.01 -3.42
N THR A 89 -7.11 -21.41 -2.26
CA THR A 89 -7.92 -22.64 -2.12
C THR A 89 -9.18 -22.64 -2.99
N THR A 90 -9.72 -21.45 -3.27
CA THR A 90 -10.89 -21.27 -4.17
C THR A 90 -10.52 -21.08 -5.64
N GLY A 91 -9.22 -21.01 -5.97
CA GLY A 91 -8.71 -20.71 -7.30
C GLY A 91 -8.90 -19.24 -7.73
N SER A 92 -9.24 -18.35 -6.79
CA SER A 92 -9.50 -16.92 -7.08
C SER A 92 -8.23 -16.10 -7.28
N VAL A 93 -7.11 -16.59 -6.76
CA VAL A 93 -5.76 -16.04 -6.95
C VAL A 93 -4.78 -17.21 -7.20
N PRO A 94 -3.65 -17.00 -7.90
CA PRO A 94 -2.68 -18.06 -8.16
C PRO A 94 -1.98 -18.52 -6.89
N GLU A 95 -1.55 -19.79 -6.87
CA GLU A 95 -0.70 -20.32 -5.81
C GLU A 95 0.68 -19.67 -5.80
N ASN A 96 1.31 -19.63 -4.61
CA ASN A 96 2.70 -19.19 -4.43
C ASN A 96 2.96 -17.72 -4.80
N ILE A 97 2.01 -16.82 -4.53
CA ILE A 97 2.22 -15.36 -4.68
C ILE A 97 3.39 -14.92 -3.79
N CYS A 98 4.42 -14.31 -4.38
CA CYS A 98 5.46 -13.63 -3.61
C CYS A 98 4.90 -12.30 -3.08
N LEU A 99 4.99 -12.07 -1.77
CA LEU A 99 4.46 -10.86 -1.14
C LEU A 99 5.61 -10.04 -0.55
N GLU A 100 5.68 -8.78 -0.93
CA GLU A 100 6.53 -7.77 -0.32
C GLU A 100 5.67 -6.67 0.28
N VAL A 101 5.89 -6.36 1.56
CA VAL A 101 5.20 -5.29 2.28
C VAL A 101 6.24 -4.39 2.91
N SER A 102 6.14 -3.09 2.64
CA SER A 102 7.09 -2.10 3.13
C SER A 102 6.40 -0.78 3.49
N SER A 103 7.18 0.18 4.01
CA SER A 103 6.74 1.56 4.21
C SER A 103 7.23 2.47 3.09
N PRO A 104 6.47 3.51 2.71
CA PRO A 104 6.92 4.53 1.76
C PRO A 104 8.25 5.15 2.17
N GLY A 105 9.13 5.32 1.18
CA GLY A 105 10.42 5.95 1.33
C GLY A 105 10.36 7.47 1.58
N VAL A 106 11.54 8.08 1.65
CA VAL A 106 11.70 9.54 1.84
C VAL A 106 11.16 10.32 0.64
N GLU A 107 11.36 9.81 -0.57
CA GLU A 107 10.81 10.38 -1.80
C GLU A 107 9.41 9.80 -2.04
N ARG A 108 8.38 10.59 -1.73
CA ARG A 108 6.97 10.24 -1.92
C ARG A 108 6.14 11.45 -2.26
N VAL A 109 5.02 11.24 -2.94
CA VAL A 109 4.06 12.31 -3.26
C VAL A 109 3.27 12.70 -2.01
N VAL A 110 3.39 13.97 -1.62
CA VAL A 110 2.62 14.56 -0.52
C VAL A 110 1.19 14.87 -0.98
N ARG A 111 0.18 14.31 -0.32
CA ARG A 111 -1.24 14.58 -0.61
C ARG A 111 -1.66 15.89 0.05
N ILE A 112 -2.07 16.88 -0.73
CA ILE A 112 -2.53 18.18 -0.21
C ILE A 112 -4.06 18.22 -0.26
N PRO A 113 -4.76 18.63 0.83
CA PRO A 113 -4.22 19.18 2.09
C PRO A 113 -3.83 18.15 3.16
N GLN A 114 -4.16 16.87 2.99
CA GLN A 114 -4.19 15.87 4.06
C GLN A 114 -2.83 15.65 4.76
N ASP A 115 -1.74 15.59 3.98
CA ASP A 115 -0.38 15.37 4.48
C ASP A 115 0.34 16.67 4.86
N LEU A 116 -0.23 17.84 4.55
CA LEU A 116 0.44 19.12 4.80
C LEU A 116 0.69 19.35 6.29
N GLU A 117 -0.30 19.02 7.12
CA GLU A 117 -0.21 19.14 8.58
C GLU A 117 0.92 18.28 9.16
N ARG A 118 1.17 17.11 8.58
CA ARG A 118 2.23 16.18 9.01
C ARG A 118 3.64 16.75 8.77
N PHE A 119 3.80 17.54 7.71
CA PHE A 119 5.10 18.08 7.31
C PHE A 119 5.26 19.57 7.59
N LYS A 120 4.35 20.18 8.36
CA LYS A 120 4.34 21.63 8.64
C LYS A 120 5.65 22.17 9.25
N ASP A 121 6.36 21.34 10.01
CA ASP A 121 7.62 21.71 10.66
C ASP A 121 8.86 21.45 9.76
N ARG A 122 8.66 21.01 8.52
CA ARG A 122 9.73 20.73 7.55
C ARG A 122 9.75 21.78 6.45
N LYS A 123 10.93 22.07 5.90
CA LYS A 123 11.05 22.88 4.69
C LYS A 123 10.49 22.07 3.51
N LEU A 124 9.31 22.48 3.02
CA LEU A 124 8.71 21.97 1.81
C LEU A 124 9.07 22.88 0.64
N VAL A 125 9.50 22.29 -0.49
CA VAL A 125 9.76 23.03 -1.72
C VAL A 125 8.71 22.59 -2.75
N ARG A 126 7.91 23.53 -3.25
CA ARG A 126 6.97 23.28 -4.35
C ARG A 126 7.61 23.69 -5.66
N LYS A 127 7.80 22.73 -6.57
CA LYS A 127 8.14 23.01 -7.96
C LYS A 127 6.84 23.21 -8.74
N ILE A 128 6.62 24.41 -9.26
CA ILE A 128 5.55 24.71 -10.20
C ILE A 128 6.19 24.66 -11.58
N CYS A 129 5.72 23.79 -12.46
CA CYS A 129 6.11 23.79 -13.86
C CYS A 129 5.04 24.57 -14.64
N ASP A 130 5.46 25.56 -15.41
CA ASP A 130 4.64 26.28 -16.39
C ASP A 130 4.31 25.41 -17.62
#